data_AF-A0A2G0CD37-F1
#
_entry.id   AF-A0A2G0CD37-F1
#
_cell.length_a   1.000
_cell.length_b   1.000
_cell.length_c   1.000
_cell.angle_alpha   90.00
_cell.angle_beta   90.00
_cell.angle_gamma   90.00
#
_symmetry.space_group_name_H-M   'P 1'
#
loop_
_entity.id
_entity.type
_entity.pdbx_description
1 polymer ?
#
loop_
_entity_poly.entity_id
_entity_poly.type
_entity_poly.pdbx_seq_one_letter_code
_entity_poly.pdbx_strand_id
1 'polypeptide(L)' 'MDLTAVATYFSGLSFLFFGTGCLTSSYMKSEFVRYGYDRQRPITGVLQLLGGAGLMLGYWLWPVLAWLRGWGW' A
#
# COMPACT_ATOMS: atom_id res chain seq x y z
N MET A 1 -1.60 13.30 -17.15
CA MET A 1 -1.22 12.49 -15.99
C MET A 1 0.17 11.95 -16.28
N ASP A 2 1.17 12.32 -15.47
CA ASP A 2 2.52 11.80 -15.66
C ASP A 2 2.57 10.29 -15.42
N LEU A 3 3.53 9.62 -16.07
CA LEU A 3 3.76 8.18 -15.95
C LEU A 3 3.91 7.76 -14.48
N THR A 4 4.55 8.60 -13.67
CA THR A 4 4.75 8.40 -12.23
C THR A 4 3.43 8.42 -11.46
N ALA A 5 2.50 9.31 -11.80
CA ALA A 5 1.19 9.37 -11.18
C ALA A 5 0.40 8.08 -11.47
N VAL A 6 0.36 7.66 -12.74
CA VAL A 6 -0.32 6.41 -13.15
C VAL A 6 0.28 5.20 -12.43
N ALA A 7 1.61 5.09 -12.38
CA ALA A 7 2.30 4.00 -11.67
C ALA A 7 2.02 4.02 -10.16
N THR A 8 1.92 5.20 -9.55
CA THR A 8 1.61 5.36 -8.11
C THR A 8 0.20 4.87 -7.80
N TYR A 9 -0.79 5.31 -8.59
CA TYR A 9 -2.18 4.86 -8.43
C TYR A 9 -2.33 3.36 -8.65
N PHE A 10 -1.72 2.83 -9.71
CA PHE A 10 -1.74 1.40 -10.02
C PHE A 10 -1.09 0.57 -8.90
N SER A 11 0.07 0.99 -8.40
CA SER A 11 0.78 0.28 -7.33
C SER A 11 0.02 0.36 -6.00
N GLY A 12 -0.50 1.54 -5.64
CA GLY A 12 -1.29 1.73 -4.43
C GLY A 12 -2.55 0.86 -4.44
N LEU A 13 -3.29 0.84 -5.55
CA LEU A 13 -4.47 -0.01 -5.70
C LEU A 13 -4.11 -1.50 -5.62
N SER A 14 -3.04 -1.91 -6.29
CA SER A 14 -2.54 -3.30 -6.23
C SER A 14 -2.19 -3.72 -4.80
N PHE A 15 -1.57 -2.83 -4.02
CA PHE A 15 -1.20 -3.08 -2.63
C PHE A 15 -2.43 -3.18 -1.72
N LEU A 16 -3.48 -2.39 -1.97
CA LEU A 16 -4.74 -2.49 -1.25
C LEU A 16 -5.45 -3.82 -1.56
N PHE A 17 -5.53 -4.22 -2.82
CA PHE A 17 -6.13 -5.51 -3.21
C PHE A 17 -5.36 -6.69 -2.63
N PHE A 18 -4.04 -6.68 -2.71
CA PHE A 18 -3.24 -7.76 -2.15
C PHE A 18 -3.28 -7.77 -0.61
N GLY A 19 -3.21 -6.60 0.02
CA GLY A 19 -3.31 -6.46 1.48
C GLY A 19 -4.64 -6.97 2.04
N THR A 20 -5.76 -6.61 1.39
CA THR A 20 -7.09 -7.15 1.74
C THR A 20 -7.15 -8.66 1.49
N GLY A 21 -6.65 -9.14 0.35
CA GLY A 21 -6.56 -10.57 0.04
C GLY A 21 -5.79 -11.38 1.08
N CYS A 22 -4.71 -10.83 1.66
CA CYS A 22 -3.93 -11.47 2.74
C CYS A 22 -4.76 -11.69 4.01
N LEU A 23 -5.73 -10.80 4.27
CA LEU A 23 -6.55 -10.85 5.47
C LEU A 23 -7.83 -11.68 5.28
N THR A 24 -8.43 -11.65 4.08
CA THR A 24 -9.75 -12.24 3.83
C THR A 24 -9.73 -13.54 3.01
N SER A 25 -8.75 -13.74 2.13
CA SER A 25 -8.77 -14.87 1.18
C SER A 25 -8.22 -16.16 1.80
N SER A 26 -9.06 -17.19 1.81
CA SER A 26 -8.67 -18.56 2.21
C SER A 26 -7.60 -19.16 1.31
N TYR A 27 -7.56 -18.77 0.02
CA TYR A 27 -6.53 -19.22 -0.92
C TYR A 27 -5.15 -18.70 -0.53
N MET A 28 -5.02 -17.39 -0.31
CA MET A 28 -3.75 -16.81 0.16
C MET A 28 -3.34 -17.34 1.52
N LYS A 29 -4.30 -17.59 2.42
CA LYS A 29 -3.99 -18.26 3.69
C LYS A 29 -3.35 -19.63 3.46
N SER A 30 -3.89 -20.45 2.56
CA SER A 30 -3.32 -21.77 2.25
C SER A 30 -1.92 -21.67 1.63
N GLU A 31 -1.69 -20.67 0.78
CA GLU A 31 -0.39 -20.43 0.14
C GLU A 31 0.65 -20.03 1.18
N PHE A 32 0.33 -19.11 2.10
CA PHE A 32 1.21 -18.70 3.19
C PHE A 32 1.50 -19.84 4.17
N VAL A 33 0.52 -20.70 4.46
CA VAL A 33 0.74 -21.91 5.27
C VAL A 33 1.66 -22.89 4.53
N ARG A 34 1.48 -23.09 3.22
CA ARG A 34 2.34 -23.97 2.41
C ARG A 34 3.80 -23.53 2.43
N TYR A 35 4.05 -22.23 2.42
CA TYR A 35 5.40 -21.66 2.51
C TYR A 35 5.91 -21.48 3.95
N GLY A 36 5.12 -21.82 4.98
CA GLY A 36 5.53 -21.76 6.39
C GLY A 36 5.46 -20.36 7.03
N TYR A 37 4.79 -19.40 6.39
CA TYR A 37 4.75 -17.98 6.79
C TYR A 37 3.39 -17.52 7.36
N ASP A 38 2.58 -18.45 7.89
CA ASP A 38 1.22 -18.13 8.38
C ASP A 38 1.17 -17.01 9.44
N ARG A 39 2.13 -16.97 10.37
CA ARG A 39 2.23 -15.90 11.39
C ARG A 39 2.54 -14.52 10.80
N GLN A 40 3.18 -14.46 9.65
CA GLN A 40 3.64 -13.21 9.03
C GLN A 40 2.58 -12.65 8.06
N ARG A 41 1.66 -13.49 7.58
CA ARG A 41 0.52 -13.10 6.73
C ARG A 41 -0.25 -11.85 7.22
N PRO A 42 -0.72 -11.76 8.48
CA PRO A 42 -1.45 -10.57 8.94
C PRO A 42 -0.56 -9.33 8.99
N ILE A 43 0.72 -9.46 9.35
CA ILE A 43 1.67 -8.34 9.37
C ILE A 43 1.90 -7.83 7.95
N THR A 44 2.16 -8.72 6.99
CA THR A 44 2.31 -8.38 5.57
C THR A 44 1.06 -7.71 5.03
N GLY A 45 -0.13 -8.24 5.32
CA GLY A 45 -1.40 -7.66 4.89
C GLY A 45 -1.59 -6.23 5.41
N VAL A 46 -1.38 -6.00 6.72
CA VAL A 46 -1.48 -4.67 7.31
C VAL A 46 -0.43 -3.72 6.74
N LEU A 47 0.82 -4.14 6.57
CA LEU A 47 1.85 -3.31 5.94
C LEU A 47 1.49 -2.95 4.50
N GLN A 48 0.94 -3.88 3.73
CA GLN A 48 0.51 -3.63 2.36
C GLN A 48 -0.62 -2.61 2.31
N LEU A 49 -1.59 -2.71 3.24
CA LEU A 49 -2.69 -1.76 3.37
C LEU A 49 -2.18 -0.36 3.76
N LEU A 50 -1.29 -0.27 4.75
CA LEU A 50 -0.67 0.99 5.16
C LEU A 50 0.18 1.59 4.05
N GLY A 51 0.93 0.78 3.31
CA GLY A 51 1.73 1.22 2.16
C GLY A 51 0.87 1.72 1.00
N GLY A 52 -0.20 0.98 0.65
CA GLY A 52 -1.16 1.38 -0.39
C GLY A 52 -1.92 2.66 -0.01
N ALA A 53 -2.40 2.75 1.23
CA ALA A 53 -3.02 3.96 1.76
C ALA A 53 -2.03 5.13 1.80
N GLY A 54 -0.78 4.89 2.20
CA GLY A 54 0.29 5.87 2.22
C GLY A 54 0.64 6.41 0.82
N LEU A 55 0.63 5.56 -0.21
CA LEU A 55 0.81 6.00 -1.60
C LEU A 55 -0.34 6.89 -2.07
N MET A 56 -1.59 6.55 -1.74
CA MET A 56 -2.75 7.37 -2.10
C MET A 56 -2.75 8.70 -1.34
N LEU A 57 -2.55 8.67 -0.02
CA LEU A 57 -2.49 9.85 0.82
C LEU A 57 -1.30 10.74 0.47
N GLY A 58 -0.13 10.15 0.23
CA GLY A 58 1.09 10.88 -0.13
C GLY A 58 0.94 11.68 -1.42
N TYR A 59 0.23 11.14 -2.41
CA TYR A 59 -0.09 11.89 -3.64
C TYR A 59 -0.96 13.12 -3.36
N TRP A 60 -1.92 13.00 -2.43
CA TRP A 60 -2.80 14.09 -2.01
C TRP A 60 -2.13 15.10 -1.07
N LEU A 61 -1.19 14.64 -0.24
CA LEU A 61 -0.41 15.45 0.70
C LEU A 61 0.74 16.20 0.02
N TRP A 62 1.19 15.77 -1.15
CA TRP A 62 2.25 16.43 -1.93
C TRP A 62 2.05 17.94 -2.11
N PRO A 63 0.88 18.45 -2.56
CA PRO A 63 0.66 19.90 -2.63
C PRO A 63 0.73 20.58 -1.26
N VAL A 64 0.20 19.97 -0.20
CA VAL A 64 0.26 20.52 1.17
C VAL A 64 1.70 20.59 1.68
N LEU A 65 2.50 19.56 1.43
CA LEU A 65 3.92 19.52 1.76
C LEU A 65 4.73 20.53 0.93
N ALA A 66 4.37 20.74 -0.34
CA ALA A 66 4.99 21.76 -1.20
C ALA A 66 4.69 23.19 -0.68
N TRP A 67 3.46 23.44 -0.22
CA TRP A 67 3.10 24.70 0.47
C TRP A 67 3.90 24.90 1.76
N LEU A 68 4.04 23.85 2.58
CA LEU A 68 4.82 23.90 3.82
C LEU A 68 6.32 24.13 3.55
N ARG A 69 6.88 23.54 2.49
CA ARG A 69 8.25 23.80 2.04
C ARG A 69 8.45 25.26 1.59
N GLY A 70 7.42 25.88 1.01
CA GLY A 70 7.45 27.30 0.65
C GLY A 70 7.44 28.25 1.85
N TRP A 71 7.05 27.78 3.04
CA TRP A 71 6.97 28.58 4.27
C TRP A 71 8.30 28.70 5.04
N GLY A 72 9.42 28.34 4.43
CA GLY A 72 10.77 28.63 4.94
C GLY A 72 11.45 27.43 5.57
N TRP A 73 12.48 26.92 4.88
CA TRP A 73 13.91 27.15 5.16
C TRP A 73 14.63 27.27 3.83
#